data_AF-A0A372JGV6-F1
#
_entry.id   AF-A0A372JGV6-F1
#
_cell.length_a   1.000
_cell.length_b   1.000
_cell.length_c   1.000
_cell.angle_alpha   90.00
_cell.angle_beta   90.00
_cell.angle_gamma   90.00
#
_symmetry.space_group_name_H-M   'P 1'
#
loop_
_entity.id
_entity.type
_entity.pdbx_description
1 polymer ?
#
loop_
_entity_poly.entity_id
_entity_poly.type
_entity_poly.pdbx_seq_one_letter_code
_entity_poly.pdbx_strand_id
1 'polypeptide(L)'
;MDGESGTGYREGAAPAGSGLACSWWQSVPEETGGYVQRVVPDGCVDLIWWSRSSEIMVAGPDTGPVPVPLGPGESLVGVRFAPGRAAPVLGVPADAVRDARVGLSELWGADAVRLGELVTEAAAPGREAAARRVEVL
;
A
#
# COMPACT_ATOMS: atom_id res chain seq x y z
N MET A 1 -31.22 3.01 9.36
CA MET A 1 -30.26 1.94 9.73
C MET A 1 -29.15 2.10 8.72
N ASP A 2 -28.26 3.04 9.01
CA ASP A 2 -27.30 3.57 8.09
C ASP A 2 -25.95 3.20 8.71
N GLY A 3 -25.31 2.16 8.17
CA GLY A 3 -24.09 1.59 8.74
C GLY A 3 -23.14 1.23 7.63
N GLU A 4 -22.17 2.12 7.40
CA GLU A 4 -21.09 2.09 6.41
C GLU A 4 -20.51 0.70 6.11
N SER A 5 -20.30 0.48 4.80
CA SER A 5 -19.66 -0.67 4.15
C SER A 5 -18.48 -1.26 4.94
N GLY A 6 -18.62 -2.53 5.32
CA GLY A 6 -17.74 -3.30 6.19
C GLY A 6 -16.35 -3.68 5.67
N THR A 7 -15.65 -2.79 4.95
CA THR A 7 -14.27 -3.04 4.52
C THR A 7 -13.23 -2.22 5.27
N GLY A 8 -13.54 -1.22 6.08
CA GLY A 8 -12.50 -0.46 6.81
C GLY A 8 -11.49 0.27 5.90
N TYR A 9 -11.71 0.27 4.58
CA TYR A 9 -10.92 0.93 3.56
C TYR A 9 -11.18 2.43 3.57
N ARG A 10 -10.12 3.23 3.46
CA ARG A 10 -10.21 4.69 3.39
C ARG A 10 -9.02 5.25 2.61
N GLU A 11 -9.26 6.36 1.94
CA GLU A 11 -8.23 7.13 1.25
C GLU A 11 -8.03 8.50 1.93
N GLY A 12 -6.79 8.97 1.88
CA GLY A 12 -6.36 10.30 2.28
C GLY A 12 -5.80 11.08 1.09
N ALA A 13 -5.84 12.41 1.20
CA ALA A 13 -5.28 13.28 0.19
C ALA A 13 -3.75 13.17 0.18
N ALA A 14 -3.17 13.03 -1.01
CA ALA A 14 -1.72 13.05 -1.19
C ALA A 14 -1.14 14.48 -1.10
N PRO A 15 0.12 14.63 -0.63
CA PRO A 15 0.82 15.91 -0.70
C PRO A 15 0.95 16.42 -2.14
N ALA A 16 0.70 17.71 -2.35
CA ALA A 16 0.80 18.32 -3.68
C ALA A 16 2.22 18.17 -4.26
N GLY A 17 2.30 17.75 -5.52
CA GLY A 17 3.58 17.59 -6.23
C GLY A 17 4.33 16.29 -5.94
N SER A 18 3.87 15.45 -5.02
CA SER A 18 4.48 14.14 -4.69
C SER A 18 4.43 13.13 -5.84
N GLY A 19 3.49 13.28 -6.78
CA GLY A 19 3.21 12.27 -7.80
C GLY A 19 2.32 11.13 -7.30
N LEU A 20 1.89 11.16 -6.04
CA LEU A 20 0.89 10.26 -5.49
C LEU A 20 -0.52 10.70 -5.89
N ALA A 21 -1.39 9.74 -6.19
CA ALA A 21 -2.82 9.95 -6.37
C ALA A 21 -3.53 10.04 -4.99
N CYS A 22 -3.17 9.15 -4.07
CA CYS A 22 -3.69 9.13 -2.69
C CYS A 22 -2.74 8.36 -1.77
N SER A 23 -2.95 8.52 -0.46
CA SER A 23 -2.60 7.50 0.53
C SER A 23 -3.85 6.74 0.93
N TRP A 24 -3.70 5.53 1.44
CA TRP A 24 -4.84 4.71 1.82
C TRP A 24 -4.50 3.76 2.97
N TRP A 25 -5.53 3.32 3.66
CA TRP A 25 -5.42 2.32 4.71
C TRP A 25 -6.62 1.39 4.70
N GLN A 26 -6.38 0.16 5.13
CA GLN A 26 -7.32 -0.94 5.12
C GLN A 26 -7.16 -1.69 6.44
N SER A 27 -8.27 -1.92 7.14
CA SER A 27 -8.30 -2.74 8.34
C SER A 27 -9.35 -3.82 8.18
N VAL A 28 -8.96 -5.06 8.45
CA VAL A 28 -9.87 -6.21 8.46
C VAL A 28 -10.12 -6.59 9.91
N PRO A 29 -11.28 -6.22 10.49
CA PRO A 29 -11.60 -6.60 11.86
C PRO A 29 -11.63 -8.13 12.02
N GLU A 30 -11.21 -8.64 13.17
CA GLU A 30 -11.20 -10.08 13.47
C GLU A 30 -12.58 -10.72 13.25
N GLU A 31 -13.63 -10.00 13.62
CA GLU A 31 -15.03 -10.41 13.52
C GLU A 31 -15.58 -10.49 12.08
N THR A 32 -14.95 -9.81 11.12
CA THR A 32 -15.40 -9.83 9.72
C THR A 32 -15.03 -11.15 9.04
N GLY A 33 -14.04 -11.87 9.58
CA GLY A 33 -13.38 -12.96 8.87
C GLY A 33 -12.49 -12.44 7.73
N GLY A 34 -11.61 -13.30 7.22
CA GLY A 34 -10.80 -12.97 6.04
C GLY A 34 -11.64 -12.96 4.76
N TYR A 35 -11.21 -12.19 3.76
CA TYR A 35 -11.86 -12.11 2.46
C TYR A 35 -10.85 -11.92 1.33
N VAL A 36 -11.30 -12.05 0.08
CA VAL A 36 -10.47 -11.77 -1.09
C VAL A 36 -10.89 -10.43 -1.69
N GLN A 37 -10.03 -9.43 -1.56
CA GLN A 37 -10.18 -8.15 -2.26
C GLN A 37 -9.84 -8.33 -3.73
N ARG A 38 -10.66 -7.79 -4.64
CA ARG A 38 -10.33 -7.73 -6.07
C ARG A 38 -9.81 -6.34 -6.39
N VAL A 39 -8.55 -6.25 -6.78
CA VAL A 39 -7.95 -5.01 -7.30
C VAL A 39 -8.17 -4.95 -8.81
N VAL A 40 -8.64 -3.81 -9.30
CA VAL A 40 -8.92 -3.58 -10.72
C VAL A 40 -7.72 -2.84 -11.35
N PRO A 41 -7.31 -3.18 -12.58
CA PRO A 41 -6.28 -2.44 -13.30
C PRO A 41 -6.62 -0.96 -13.46
N ASP A 42 -5.80 -0.10 -12.85
CA ASP A 42 -5.95 1.37 -12.91
C ASP A 42 -4.69 2.06 -13.46
N GLY A 43 -3.65 1.29 -13.79
CA GLY A 43 -2.36 1.80 -14.28
C GLY A 43 -1.48 2.43 -13.21
N CYS A 44 -1.89 2.36 -11.93
CA CYS A 44 -1.14 2.88 -10.80
C CYS A 44 -0.12 1.86 -10.26
N VAL A 45 0.82 2.34 -9.47
CA VAL A 45 1.69 1.50 -8.65
C VAL A 45 1.40 1.80 -7.19
N ASP A 46 1.25 0.77 -6.38
CA ASP A 46 1.08 0.90 -4.94
C ASP A 46 2.35 0.44 -4.20
N LEU A 47 2.75 1.20 -3.18
CA LEU A 47 3.62 0.69 -2.12
C LEU A 47 2.76 0.36 -0.92
N ILE A 48 2.83 -0.88 -0.46
CA ILE A 48 1.90 -1.45 0.50
C ILE A 48 2.66 -2.05 1.67
N TRP A 49 2.55 -1.43 2.84
CA TRP A 49 3.02 -2.00 4.10
C TRP A 49 1.98 -2.95 4.69
N TRP A 50 2.44 -4.11 5.15
CA TRP A 50 1.60 -5.11 5.81
C TRP A 50 1.95 -5.24 7.30
N SER A 51 0.94 -5.13 8.16
CA SER A 51 1.17 -5.11 9.61
C SER A 51 1.78 -6.37 10.19
N ARG A 52 1.60 -7.52 9.54
CA ARG A 52 2.11 -8.80 10.04
C ARG A 52 3.57 -9.07 9.69
N SER A 53 4.03 -8.61 8.53
CA SER A 53 5.41 -8.83 8.08
C SER A 53 6.31 -7.63 8.33
N SER A 54 5.75 -6.43 8.53
CA SER A 54 6.47 -5.16 8.48
C SER A 54 7.16 -4.88 7.13
N GLU A 55 6.87 -5.68 6.11
CA GLU A 55 7.45 -5.52 4.78
C GLU A 55 6.60 -4.56 3.93
N ILE A 56 7.29 -3.84 3.04
CA ILE A 56 6.64 -2.99 2.03
C ILE A 56 6.72 -3.73 0.70
N MET A 57 5.56 -3.97 0.10
CA MET A 57 5.41 -4.59 -1.20
C MET A 57 5.20 -3.51 -2.27
N VAL A 58 5.83 -3.69 -3.43
CA VAL A 58 5.54 -2.95 -4.66
C VAL A 58 4.51 -3.75 -5.46
N ALA A 59 3.40 -3.11 -5.82
CA ALA A 59 2.32 -3.71 -6.57
C ALA A 59 1.98 -2.93 -7.84
N GLY A 60 1.99 -3.62 -8.97
CA GLY A 60 1.53 -3.07 -10.25
C GLY A 60 2.57 -2.20 -10.99
N PRO A 61 2.18 -1.60 -12.13
CA PRO A 61 0.81 -1.51 -12.61
C PRO A 61 0.31 -2.84 -13.17
N ASP A 62 -0.96 -3.15 -12.90
CA ASP A 62 -1.57 -4.41 -13.33
C ASP A 62 -2.16 -4.31 -14.74
N THR A 63 -2.09 -5.41 -15.48
CA THR A 63 -2.74 -5.59 -16.77
C THR A 63 -4.07 -6.36 -16.67
N GLY A 64 -4.33 -6.99 -15.51
CA GLY A 64 -5.54 -7.76 -15.23
C GLY A 64 -5.94 -7.69 -13.75
N PRO A 65 -7.19 -8.06 -13.40
CA PRO A 65 -7.65 -8.01 -12.02
C PRO A 65 -6.84 -8.94 -11.12
N VAL A 66 -6.45 -8.43 -9.95
CA VAL A 66 -5.62 -9.18 -8.99
C VAL A 66 -6.43 -9.52 -7.74
N PRO A 67 -6.61 -10.81 -7.42
CA PRO A 67 -7.18 -11.24 -6.16
C PRO A 67 -6.13 -11.10 -5.04
N VAL A 68 -6.46 -10.37 -3.99
CA VAL A 68 -5.63 -10.13 -2.81
C VAL A 68 -6.34 -10.74 -1.59
N PRO A 69 -5.86 -11.88 -1.06
CA PRO A 69 -6.36 -12.42 0.20
C PRO A 69 -6.00 -11.48 1.34
N LEU A 70 -7.00 -11.10 2.13
CA LEU A 70 -6.84 -10.32 3.36
C LEU A 70 -7.34 -11.16 4.54
N GLY A 71 -6.47 -11.39 5.51
CA GLY A 71 -6.77 -12.15 6.71
C GLY A 71 -7.50 -11.33 7.77
N PRO A 72 -8.22 -11.99 8.69
CA PRO A 72 -8.77 -11.31 9.87
C PRO A 72 -7.64 -10.72 10.72
N GLY A 73 -7.89 -9.56 11.32
CA GLY A 73 -6.93 -8.80 12.13
C GLY A 73 -5.84 -8.08 11.33
N GLU A 74 -5.89 -8.14 10.01
CA GLU A 74 -4.86 -7.55 9.16
C GLU A 74 -5.06 -6.05 8.97
N SER A 75 -3.95 -5.32 8.94
CA SER A 75 -3.94 -3.89 8.64
C SER A 75 -2.91 -3.58 7.57
N LEU A 76 -3.33 -2.79 6.58
CA LEU A 76 -2.50 -2.37 5.48
C LEU A 76 -2.50 -0.85 5.43
N VAL A 77 -1.36 -0.31 5.04
CA VAL A 77 -1.17 1.10 4.76
C VAL A 77 -0.43 1.19 3.44
N GLY A 78 -0.88 2.08 2.56
CA GLY A 78 -0.21 2.26 1.29
C GLY A 78 -0.26 3.67 0.76
N VAL A 79 0.58 3.91 -0.23
CA VAL A 79 0.51 5.07 -1.10
C VAL A 79 0.35 4.59 -2.52
N ARG A 80 -0.45 5.33 -3.29
CA ARG A 80 -0.69 5.07 -4.70
C ARG A 80 -0.01 6.13 -5.52
N PHE A 81 0.92 5.73 -6.38
CA PHE A 81 1.46 6.62 -7.41
C PHE A 81 0.43 6.81 -8.51
N ALA A 82 0.24 8.05 -8.96
CA ALA A 82 -0.53 8.30 -10.17
C ALA A 82 0.15 7.58 -11.37
N PRO A 83 -0.61 7.21 -12.42
CA PRO A 83 -0.06 6.45 -13.54
C PRO A 83 1.21 7.10 -14.13
N GLY A 84 2.26 6.30 -14.26
CA GLY A 84 3.57 6.74 -14.77
C GLY A 84 4.40 7.61 -13.82
N ARG A 85 4.00 7.79 -12.56
CA ARG A 85 4.71 8.65 -11.59
C ARG A 85 5.62 7.92 -10.60
N ALA A 86 5.59 6.59 -10.57
CA ALA A 86 6.37 5.80 -9.61
C ALA A 86 7.87 5.72 -9.92
N ALA A 87 8.27 5.78 -11.20
CA ALA A 87 9.64 5.46 -11.63
C ALA A 87 10.75 6.31 -10.96
N PRO A 88 10.61 7.64 -10.79
CA PRO A 88 11.61 8.44 -10.10
C PRO A 88 11.84 8.04 -8.63
N VAL A 89 10.81 7.48 -7.98
CA VAL A 89 10.90 7.02 -6.59
C VAL A 89 11.47 5.61 -6.55
N LEU A 90 10.92 4.68 -7.34
CA LEU A 90 11.35 3.28 -7.32
C LEU A 90 12.80 3.07 -7.80
N GLY A 91 13.34 3.97 -8.63
CA GLY A 91 14.66 3.83 -9.24
C GLY A 91 14.68 2.87 -10.44
N VAL A 92 13.51 2.38 -10.87
CA VAL A 92 13.33 1.51 -12.03
C VAL A 92 12.18 2.01 -12.92
N PRO A 93 12.21 1.73 -14.23
CA PRO A 93 11.08 2.01 -15.13
C PRO A 93 9.79 1.32 -14.66
N ALA A 94 8.63 1.91 -14.96
CA ALA A 94 7.34 1.36 -14.54
C ALA A 94 7.03 -0.02 -15.17
N ASP A 95 7.57 -0.33 -16.35
CA ASP A 95 7.40 -1.64 -16.98
C ASP A 95 8.18 -2.76 -16.28
N ALA A 96 9.21 -2.42 -15.48
CA ALA A 96 9.97 -3.37 -14.69
C ALA A 96 9.15 -3.98 -13.53
N VAL A 97 8.10 -3.27 -13.08
CA VAL A 97 7.20 -3.70 -11.99
C VAL A 97 5.79 -4.04 -12.49
N ARG A 98 5.56 -4.03 -13.80
CA ARG A 98 4.26 -4.41 -14.38
C ARG A 98 3.87 -5.82 -13.96
N ASP A 99 2.65 -5.97 -13.46
CA ASP A 99 2.10 -7.21 -12.88
C ASP A 99 2.93 -7.80 -11.72
N ALA A 100 3.89 -7.03 -11.17
CA ALA A 100 4.78 -7.52 -10.12
C ALA A 100 4.15 -7.36 -8.72
N ARG A 101 4.56 -8.25 -7.82
CA ARG A 101 4.28 -8.23 -6.38
C ARG A 101 5.56 -8.59 -5.64
N VAL A 102 6.46 -7.62 -5.57
CA VAL A 102 7.83 -7.80 -5.09
C VAL A 102 8.07 -7.00 -3.83
N GLY A 103 9.01 -7.44 -2.99
CA GLY A 103 9.43 -6.65 -1.85
C GLY A 103 10.13 -5.37 -2.31
N LEU A 104 9.85 -4.23 -1.67
CA LEU A 104 10.60 -2.99 -1.92
C LEU A 104 12.10 -3.18 -1.62
N SER A 105 12.44 -4.13 -0.73
CA SER A 105 13.81 -4.54 -0.44
C SER A 105 14.54 -5.14 -1.65
N GLU A 106 13.84 -5.65 -2.66
CA GLU A 106 14.46 -6.09 -3.92
C GLU A 106 14.98 -4.90 -4.75
N LEU A 107 14.40 -3.71 -4.55
CA LEU A 107 14.81 -2.48 -5.23
C LEU A 107 15.77 -1.64 -4.38
N TRP A 108 15.49 -1.52 -3.09
CA TRP A 108 16.19 -0.57 -2.20
C TRP A 108 17.01 -1.25 -1.09
N GLY A 109 16.99 -2.57 -0.98
CA GLY A 109 17.76 -3.31 0.02
C GLY A 109 17.40 -2.91 1.46
N ALA A 110 18.43 -2.58 2.24
CA ALA A 110 18.29 -2.29 3.67
C ALA A 110 17.45 -1.04 3.97
N ASP A 111 17.38 -0.08 3.04
CA ASP A 111 16.58 1.13 3.25
C ASP A 111 15.07 0.83 3.23
N ALA A 112 14.63 -0.14 2.42
CA ALA A 112 13.24 -0.62 2.47
C ALA A 112 12.89 -1.28 3.81
N VAL A 113 13.82 -2.06 4.36
CA VAL A 113 13.62 -2.73 5.65
C VAL A 113 13.48 -1.70 6.76
N ARG A 114 14.40 -0.73 6.83
CA ARG A 114 14.33 0.37 7.78
C ARG A 114 13.05 1.20 7.64
N LEU A 115 12.61 1.44 6.41
CA LEU A 115 11.34 2.12 6.17
C LEU A 115 10.16 1.32 6.70
N GLY A 116 10.13 0.00 6.45
CA GLY A 116 9.10 -0.89 6.99
C GLY A 116 9.00 -0.83 8.52
N GLU A 117 10.15 -0.86 9.21
CA GLU A 117 10.23 -0.69 10.66
C GLU A 117 9.67 0.66 11.12
N LEU A 118 10.05 1.75 10.46
CA LEU A 118 9.56 3.09 10.77
C LEU A 118 8.05 3.23 10.57
N VAL A 119 7.49 2.57 9.55
CA VAL A 119 6.04 2.54 9.31
C VAL A 119 5.35 1.72 10.39
N THR A 120 5.93 0.59 10.82
CA THR A 120 5.42 -0.21 11.94
C THR A 120 5.37 0.60 13.24
N GLU A 121 6.44 1.33 13.57
CA GLU A 121 6.47 2.21 14.73
C GLU A 121 5.42 3.32 14.65
N ALA A 122 5.24 3.93 13.47
CA ALA A 122 4.23 4.96 13.23
C ALA A 122 2.80 4.42 13.25
N ALA A 123 2.58 3.13 12.99
CA ALA A 123 1.27 2.50 13.04
C ALA A 123 0.76 2.30 14.48
N ALA A 124 1.66 2.20 15.47
CA ALA A 124 1.31 2.00 16.89
C ALA A 124 0.37 3.10 17.48
N PRO A 125 0.60 4.41 17.25
CA PRO A 125 -0.34 5.46 17.65
C PRO A 125 -1.60 5.55 16.77
N GLY A 126 -1.60 4.92 15.59
CA GLY A 126 -2.72 4.88 14.66
C GLY A 126 -2.30 4.87 13.18
N ARG A 127 -3.10 4.19 12.34
CA ARG A 127 -2.83 3.93 10.91
C ARG A 127 -2.62 5.17 10.02
N GLU A 128 -3.20 6.32 10.37
CA GLU A 128 -3.00 7.56 9.59
C GLU A 128 -1.56 8.08 9.71
N ALA A 129 -0.92 7.90 10.87
CA ALA A 129 0.46 8.30 11.08
C ALA A 129 1.44 7.42 10.28
N ALA A 130 1.11 6.13 10.10
CA ALA A 130 1.86 5.22 9.24
C ALA A 130 1.82 5.64 7.76
N ALA A 131 0.66 6.09 7.25
CA ALA A 131 0.53 6.54 5.86
C ALA A 131 1.47 7.72 5.55
N ARG A 132 1.52 8.69 6.47
CA ARG A 132 2.43 9.85 6.37
C ARG A 132 3.91 9.46 6.32
N ARG A 133 4.28 8.29 6.85
CA ARG A 133 5.66 7.81 6.82
C ARG A 133 6.05 7.21 5.46
N VAL A 134 5.07 6.70 4.71
CA VAL A 134 5.25 6.23 3.33
C VAL A 134 5.14 7.38 2.32
N GLU A 135 4.43 8.46 2.66
CA GLU A 135 4.27 9.65 1.79
C GLU A 135 5.56 10.48 1.60
N VAL A 136 6.58 10.29 2.44
CA VAL A 136 7.84 11.07 2.41
C VAL A 136 8.95 10.41 1.57
N LEU A 137 8.60 9.39 0.79
CA LEU A 137 9.48 8.70 -0.15
C LEU A 137 9.85 9.55 -1.38
#